data_AF-A0A6N1X028-F1
#
_entry.id   AF-A0A6N1X028-F1
#
_cell.length_a   1.000
_cell.length_b   1.000
_cell.length_c   1.000
_cell.angle_alpha   90.00
_cell.angle_beta   90.00
_cell.angle_gamma   90.00
#
_symmetry.space_group_name_H-M   'P 1'
#
loop_
_entity.id
_entity.type
_entity.pdbx_description
1 polymer ?
#
loop_
_entity_poly.entity_id
_entity_poly.type
_entity_poly.pdbx_seq_one_letter_code
_entity_poly.pdbx_strand_id
1 'polypeptide(L)'
;MPRSFLLKSADPGLEDRLFNEAFCQTLAMVMGLRPVAVQLQAFGGRNFLQVERFDVAADAPGVARQLRQGDFRTALAAVPQPTGKRNGELGLAQCFALLRSAACPAMPQLLRFLDYVVFNALIGNDDAHAGSYCLLYPDRNAVLAPLHGTLSTAIDVPGDGRMAMGIGGQYRFSELEAKNWMRFAQETGLGEARVRTQVLEMARTLPVAARRLSLRHDLGFAEMTLVPRIVALAAQRCHIATAGFAA
;
A
#
# COMPACT_ATOMS: atom_id res chain seq x y z
N MET A 1 -4.05 -23.94 -12.96
CA MET A 1 -4.49 -22.81 -13.79
C MET A 1 -3.25 -22.08 -14.29
N PRO A 2 -3.20 -21.61 -15.55
CA PRO A 2 -2.05 -20.85 -16.02
C PRO A 2 -2.00 -19.52 -15.25
N ARG A 3 -0.95 -19.32 -14.46
CA ARG A 3 -0.67 -18.03 -13.83
C ARG A 3 -0.17 -17.07 -14.91
N SER A 4 -0.68 -15.84 -14.93
CA SER A 4 -0.21 -14.80 -15.83
C SER A 4 0.50 -13.71 -15.04
N PHE A 5 1.53 -13.13 -15.65
CA PHE A 5 2.46 -12.23 -14.96
C PHE A 5 2.74 -10.98 -15.79
N LEU A 6 3.03 -9.89 -15.10
CA LEU A 6 3.67 -8.69 -15.63
C LEU A 6 5.16 -8.76 -15.28
N LEU A 7 6.01 -8.40 -16.24
CA LEU A 7 7.44 -8.26 -15.99
C LEU A 7 7.76 -6.77 -15.91
N LYS A 8 8.23 -6.32 -14.74
CA LYS A 8 8.75 -4.97 -14.56
C LYS A 8 10.27 -5.00 -14.69
N SER A 9 10.79 -4.14 -15.55
CA SER A 9 12.21 -3.77 -15.58
C SER A 9 12.40 -2.42 -14.90
N ALA A 10 13.60 -2.16 -14.40
CA ALA A 10 14.02 -0.82 -14.02
C ALA A 10 14.80 -0.18 -15.17
N ASP A 11 14.71 1.14 -15.26
CA ASP A 11 15.67 1.92 -16.04
C ASP A 11 17.07 1.80 -15.40
N PRO A 12 18.15 1.91 -16.19
CA PRO A 12 19.51 1.85 -15.66
C PRO A 12 19.72 2.84 -14.51
N GLY A 13 20.27 2.39 -13.38
CA GLY A 13 20.48 3.21 -12.19
C GLY A 13 19.27 3.33 -11.26
N LEU A 14 18.14 2.70 -11.59
CA LEU A 14 16.97 2.56 -10.72
C LEU A 14 16.70 1.10 -10.33
N GLU A 15 17.70 0.21 -10.43
CA GLU A 15 17.52 -1.22 -10.11
C GLU A 15 17.06 -1.45 -8.66
N ASP A 16 17.51 -0.59 -7.75
CA ASP A 16 17.11 -0.59 -6.34
C ASP A 16 15.59 -0.46 -6.15
N ARG A 17 14.87 0.13 -7.10
CA ARG A 17 13.40 0.24 -7.05
C ARG A 17 12.71 -1.13 -7.15
N LEU A 18 13.25 -2.04 -7.96
CA LEU A 18 12.70 -3.41 -8.08
C LEU A 18 12.88 -4.18 -6.76
N PHE A 19 14.05 -4.00 -6.15
CA PHE A 19 14.40 -4.62 -4.88
C PHE A 19 13.60 -4.04 -3.71
N ASN A 20 13.38 -2.73 -3.69
CA ASN A 20 12.50 -2.05 -2.74
C ASN A 20 11.06 -2.59 -2.86
N GLU A 21 10.49 -2.59 -4.07
CA GLU A 21 9.15 -3.14 -4.30
C GLU A 21 9.07 -4.62 -3.89
N ALA A 22 10.03 -5.46 -4.30
CA ALA A 22 10.08 -6.86 -3.91
C ALA A 22 10.08 -7.05 -2.38
N PHE A 23 10.90 -6.28 -1.67
CA PHE A 23 10.98 -6.34 -0.21
C PHE A 23 9.69 -5.89 0.46
N CYS A 24 9.17 -4.71 0.11
CA CYS A 24 7.95 -4.15 0.71
C CYS A 24 6.71 -5.01 0.41
N GLN A 25 6.61 -5.55 -0.81
CA GLN A 25 5.52 -6.43 -1.19
C GLN A 25 5.60 -7.79 -0.47
N THR A 26 6.80 -8.35 -0.30
CA THR A 26 7.00 -9.57 0.50
C THR A 26 6.73 -9.31 1.98
N LEU A 27 7.12 -8.14 2.50
CA LEU A 27 6.80 -7.73 3.87
C LEU A 27 5.29 -7.62 4.07
N ALA A 28 4.54 -7.02 3.14
CA ALA A 28 3.08 -6.99 3.18
C ALA A 28 2.47 -8.40 3.23
N MET A 29 3.09 -9.38 2.55
CA MET A 29 2.64 -10.78 2.59
C MET A 29 2.88 -11.41 3.96
N VAL A 30 4.06 -11.20 4.56
CA VAL A 30 4.38 -11.64 5.93
C VAL A 30 3.45 -10.99 6.96
N MET A 31 3.05 -9.75 6.73
CA MET A 31 2.10 -9.00 7.57
C MET A 31 0.64 -9.40 7.35
N GLY A 32 0.35 -10.38 6.46
CA GLY A 32 -1.00 -10.90 6.24
C GLY A 32 -1.90 -10.02 5.37
N LEU A 33 -1.35 -9.02 4.67
CA LEU A 33 -2.14 -8.08 3.85
C LEU A 33 -2.64 -8.67 2.53
N ARG A 34 -2.27 -9.92 2.23
CA ARG A 34 -2.58 -10.62 0.95
C ARG A 34 -2.27 -9.73 -0.27
N PRO A 35 -1.04 -9.22 -0.39
CA PRO A 35 -0.65 -8.42 -1.53
C PRO A 35 -0.56 -9.30 -2.79
N VAL A 36 -0.41 -8.65 -3.94
CA VAL A 36 -0.02 -9.34 -5.17
C VAL A 36 1.32 -10.04 -4.97
N ALA A 37 1.41 -11.30 -5.38
CA ALA A 37 2.66 -12.05 -5.32
C ALA A 37 3.68 -11.48 -6.31
N VAL A 38 4.91 -11.33 -5.84
CA VAL A 38 6.03 -10.87 -6.67
C VAL A 38 7.23 -11.79 -6.48
N GLN A 39 8.04 -11.90 -7.53
CA GLN A 39 9.28 -12.65 -7.50
C GLN A 39 10.36 -11.90 -8.27
N LEU A 40 11.52 -11.72 -7.64
CA LEU A 40 12.70 -11.24 -8.36
C LEU A 40 13.19 -12.34 -9.31
N GLN A 41 13.47 -11.95 -10.54
CA GLN A 41 13.99 -12.82 -11.59
C GLN A 41 15.24 -12.16 -12.18
N ALA A 42 16.19 -12.97 -12.60
CA ALA A 42 17.37 -12.51 -13.33
C ALA A 42 17.45 -13.24 -14.68
N PHE A 43 17.51 -12.48 -15.77
CA PHE A 43 17.68 -13.02 -17.12
C PHE A 43 18.63 -12.14 -17.92
N GLY A 44 19.61 -12.76 -18.60
CA GLY A 44 20.58 -12.03 -19.42
C GLY A 44 21.39 -10.97 -18.67
N GLY A 45 21.67 -11.19 -17.38
CA GLY A 45 22.40 -10.24 -16.53
C GLY A 45 21.57 -9.03 -16.07
N ARG A 46 20.25 -9.02 -16.28
CA ARG A 46 19.34 -7.96 -15.83
C ARG A 46 18.32 -8.50 -14.85
N ASN A 47 17.96 -7.67 -13.87
CA ASN A 47 16.93 -7.98 -12.88
C ASN A 47 15.55 -7.53 -13.38
N PHE A 48 14.55 -8.35 -13.10
CA PHE A 48 13.15 -8.09 -13.37
C PHE A 48 12.33 -8.43 -12.12
N LEU A 49 11.25 -7.69 -11.91
CA LEU A 49 10.24 -8.06 -10.94
C LEU A 49 9.06 -8.70 -11.68
N GLN A 50 8.88 -10.00 -11.48
CA GLN A 50 7.72 -10.73 -11.96
C GLN A 50 6.56 -10.49 -10.98
N VAL A 51 5.48 -9.91 -11.46
CA VAL A 51 4.29 -9.54 -10.67
C VAL A 51 3.11 -10.36 -11.14
N GLU A 52 2.47 -11.12 -10.26
CA GLU A 52 1.27 -11.88 -10.61
C GLU A 52 0.12 -10.94 -11.01
N ARG A 53 -0.57 -11.25 -12.10
CA ARG A 53 -1.73 -10.46 -12.52
C ARG A 53 -2.91 -10.75 -11.60
N PHE A 54 -3.43 -9.69 -10.99
CA PHE A 54 -4.61 -9.74 -10.12
C PHE A 54 -5.92 -9.41 -10.86
N ASP A 55 -5.83 -8.97 -12.12
CA ASP A 55 -6.97 -8.65 -12.98
C ASP A 55 -7.42 -9.86 -13.82
N VAL A 56 -7.05 -11.08 -13.42
CA VAL A 56 -7.41 -12.33 -14.12
C VAL A 56 -8.08 -13.27 -13.14
N ALA A 57 -9.35 -13.59 -13.39
CA ALA A 57 -10.09 -14.61 -12.69
C ALA A 57 -10.08 -15.91 -13.49
N ALA A 58 -10.08 -17.04 -12.79
CA ALA A 58 -10.20 -18.34 -13.43
C ALA A 58 -11.62 -18.85 -13.23
N ASP A 59 -12.39 -18.87 -14.33
CA ASP A 59 -13.79 -19.28 -14.30
C ASP A 59 -13.94 -20.81 -14.43
N ALA A 60 -13.03 -21.46 -15.17
CA ALA A 60 -12.97 -22.92 -15.34
C ALA A 60 -11.53 -23.38 -15.66
N PRO A 61 -11.21 -24.70 -15.59
CA PRO A 61 -9.92 -25.20 -16.03
C PRO A 61 -9.59 -24.77 -17.46
N GLY A 62 -8.52 -23.98 -17.64
CA GLY A 62 -8.10 -23.47 -18.94
C GLY A 62 -8.84 -22.21 -19.43
N VAL A 63 -9.85 -21.72 -18.70
CA VAL A 63 -10.61 -20.52 -19.05
C VAL A 63 -10.28 -19.40 -18.06
N ALA A 64 -9.59 -18.37 -18.56
CA ALA A 64 -9.27 -17.18 -17.81
C ALA A 64 -10.10 -16.00 -18.33
N ARG A 65 -10.71 -15.25 -17.42
CA ARG A 65 -11.46 -14.03 -17.73
C ARG A 65 -10.74 -12.84 -17.14
N GLN A 66 -10.52 -11.84 -17.97
CA GLN A 66 -9.99 -10.57 -17.51
C GLN A 66 -11.08 -9.79 -16.74
N LEU A 67 -10.76 -9.36 -15.53
CA LEU A 67 -11.63 -8.54 -14.71
C LEU A 67 -11.53 -7.09 -15.15
N ARG A 68 -12.67 -6.40 -15.18
CA ARG A 68 -12.65 -4.94 -15.31
C ARG A 68 -11.98 -4.35 -14.07
N GLN A 69 -11.11 -3.38 -14.30
CA GLN A 69 -10.40 -2.65 -13.26
C GLN A 69 -10.49 -1.14 -13.48
N GLY A 70 -10.34 -0.37 -12.41
CA GLY A 70 -10.21 1.10 -12.48
C GLY A 70 -9.51 1.63 -11.23
N ASP A 71 -8.53 2.51 -11.43
CA ASP A 71 -7.82 3.17 -10.32
C ASP A 71 -8.73 4.20 -9.62
N PHE A 72 -8.45 4.50 -8.34
CA PHE A 72 -9.31 5.41 -7.57
C PHE A 72 -9.25 6.84 -8.12
N ARG A 73 -8.11 7.28 -8.67
CA ARG A 73 -7.99 8.64 -9.22
C ARG A 73 -8.97 8.85 -10.36
N THR A 74 -9.00 7.93 -11.31
CA THR A 74 -9.90 7.93 -12.46
C THR A 74 -11.35 7.76 -12.03
N ALA A 75 -11.63 6.85 -11.09
CA ALA A 75 -12.97 6.66 -10.56
C ALA A 75 -13.51 7.90 -9.83
N LEU A 76 -12.67 8.59 -9.04
CA LEU A 76 -13.02 9.81 -8.33
C LEU A 76 -13.18 11.01 -9.25
N ALA A 77 -12.45 11.06 -10.37
CA ALA A 77 -12.61 12.09 -11.40
C ALA A 77 -13.98 12.03 -12.10
N ALA A 78 -14.63 10.86 -12.11
CA ALA A 78 -15.96 10.68 -12.67
C ALA A 78 -17.10 11.05 -11.70
N VAL A 79 -16.81 11.30 -10.41
CA VAL A 79 -17.82 11.66 -9.41
C VAL A 79 -17.96 13.20 -9.35
N PRO A 80 -19.17 13.77 -9.51
CA PRO A 80 -19.40 15.20 -9.36
C PRO A 80 -18.96 15.67 -7.96
N GLN A 81 -18.00 16.59 -7.91
CA GLN A 81 -17.51 17.15 -6.65
C GLN A 81 -18.40 18.34 -6.24
N PRO A 82 -18.74 18.49 -4.95
CA PRO A 82 -19.45 19.67 -4.48
C PRO A 82 -18.61 20.93 -4.77
N THR A 83 -19.30 21.98 -5.23
CA THR A 83 -18.70 23.28 -5.57
C THR A 83 -17.93 23.85 -4.38
N GLY A 84 -16.67 24.25 -4.61
CA GLY A 84 -15.81 24.88 -3.60
C GLY A 84 -14.65 24.02 -3.08
N LYS A 85 -14.63 22.70 -3.33
CA LYS A 85 -13.41 21.90 -3.14
C LYS A 85 -12.53 22.01 -4.38
N ARG A 86 -11.53 22.89 -4.34
CA ARG A 86 -10.47 22.95 -5.37
C ARG A 86 -9.77 21.59 -5.47
N ASN A 87 -9.38 21.22 -6.69
CA ASN A 87 -8.59 20.02 -7.07
C ASN A 87 -7.17 20.00 -6.45
N GLY A 88 -7.06 20.04 -5.11
CA GLY A 88 -5.80 19.86 -4.40
C GLY A 88 -5.77 18.50 -3.72
N GLU A 89 -5.38 17.48 -4.49
CA GLU A 89 -5.14 16.08 -4.09
C GLU A 89 -6.34 15.31 -3.53
N LEU A 90 -6.72 14.24 -4.23
CA LEU A 90 -7.76 13.31 -3.79
C LEU A 90 -7.30 12.63 -2.48
N GLY A 91 -7.88 13.06 -1.37
CA GLY A 91 -7.51 12.58 -0.04
C GLY A 91 -8.09 11.21 0.31
N LEU A 92 -7.64 10.69 1.46
CA LEU A 92 -8.10 9.40 1.98
C LEU A 92 -9.62 9.37 2.21
N ALA A 93 -10.22 10.45 2.72
CA ALA A 93 -11.67 10.52 2.95
C ALA A 93 -12.48 10.22 1.68
N GLN A 94 -12.08 10.78 0.54
CA GLN A 94 -12.70 10.51 -0.76
C GLN A 94 -12.48 9.06 -1.20
N CYS A 95 -11.29 8.53 -1.01
CA CYS A 95 -10.97 7.13 -1.32
C CYS A 95 -11.84 6.14 -0.52
N PHE A 96 -12.01 6.37 0.79
CA PHE A 96 -12.87 5.57 1.65
C PHE A 96 -14.35 5.72 1.27
N ALA A 97 -14.80 6.93 0.91
CA ALA A 97 -16.17 7.16 0.45
C ALA A 97 -16.46 6.44 -0.87
N LEU A 98 -15.54 6.48 -1.85
CA LEU A 98 -15.65 5.74 -3.10
C LEU A 98 -15.75 4.23 -2.84
N LEU A 99 -14.84 3.68 -2.04
CA LEU A 99 -14.84 2.25 -1.76
C LEU A 99 -16.11 1.81 -1.03
N ARG A 100 -16.63 2.65 -0.13
CA ARG A 100 -17.88 2.39 0.61
C ARG A 100 -19.09 2.32 -0.33
N SER A 101 -19.16 3.19 -1.33
CA SER A 101 -20.30 3.21 -2.26
C SER A 101 -20.20 2.14 -3.36
N ALA A 102 -18.99 1.78 -3.78
CA ALA A 102 -18.77 0.84 -4.88
C ALA A 102 -18.80 -0.63 -4.44
N ALA A 103 -18.44 -0.94 -3.19
CA ALA A 103 -18.29 -2.31 -2.72
C ALA A 103 -19.49 -2.83 -1.92
N CYS A 104 -19.79 -4.12 -2.07
CA CYS A 104 -20.79 -4.82 -1.26
C CYS A 104 -20.34 -6.27 -0.99
N PRO A 105 -20.14 -6.68 0.28
CA PRO A 105 -20.22 -5.85 1.49
C PRO A 105 -19.05 -4.85 1.60
N ALA A 106 -19.34 -3.60 1.98
CA ALA A 106 -18.36 -2.52 2.04
C ALA A 106 -17.34 -2.68 3.19
N MET A 107 -17.80 -3.00 4.40
CA MET A 107 -16.96 -2.94 5.60
C MET A 107 -15.68 -3.79 5.53
N PRO A 108 -15.69 -5.05 5.05
CA PRO A 108 -14.46 -5.83 4.90
C PRO A 108 -13.44 -5.22 3.93
N GLN A 109 -13.90 -4.47 2.93
CA GLN A 109 -13.03 -3.78 1.98
C GLN A 109 -12.44 -2.51 2.62
N LEU A 110 -13.24 -1.77 3.39
CA LEU A 110 -12.78 -0.59 4.13
C LEU A 110 -11.74 -0.94 5.18
N LEU A 111 -11.91 -2.02 5.93
CA LEU A 111 -10.92 -2.48 6.90
C LEU A 111 -9.62 -2.93 6.23
N ARG A 112 -9.71 -3.61 5.08
CA ARG A 112 -8.52 -3.95 4.30
C ARG A 112 -7.81 -2.70 3.76
N PHE A 113 -8.57 -1.69 3.35
CA PHE A 113 -8.00 -0.43 2.88
C PHE A 113 -7.32 0.33 4.03
N LEU A 114 -7.89 0.31 5.24
CA LEU A 114 -7.23 0.79 6.45
C LEU A 114 -5.87 0.11 6.64
N ASP A 115 -5.82 -1.22 6.51
CA ASP A 115 -4.55 -1.94 6.64
C ASP A 115 -3.51 -1.48 5.62
N TYR A 116 -3.92 -1.24 4.36
CA TYR A 116 -3.02 -0.74 3.32
C TYR A 116 -2.50 0.67 3.62
N VAL A 117 -3.37 1.56 4.09
CA VAL A 117 -3.02 2.95 4.45
C VAL A 117 -2.03 2.96 5.60
N VAL A 118 -2.31 2.21 6.67
CA VAL A 118 -1.41 2.11 7.83
C VAL A 118 -0.07 1.50 7.41
N PHE A 119 -0.09 0.44 6.61
CA PHE A 119 1.12 -0.22 6.12
C PHE A 119 1.98 0.73 5.30
N ASN A 120 1.43 1.35 4.25
CA ASN A 120 2.15 2.30 3.39
C ASN A 120 2.72 3.47 4.19
N ALA A 121 1.97 4.01 5.17
CA ALA A 121 2.45 5.07 6.03
C ALA A 121 3.65 4.61 6.88
N LEU A 122 3.57 3.42 7.50
CA LEU A 122 4.64 2.88 8.35
C LEU A 122 5.89 2.49 7.58
N ILE A 123 5.77 1.92 6.37
CA ILE A 123 6.95 1.51 5.60
C ILE A 123 7.65 2.67 4.89
N GLY A 124 7.08 3.87 4.85
CA GLY A 124 7.70 4.98 4.12
C GLY A 124 7.25 5.16 2.68
N ASN A 125 6.05 4.67 2.30
CA ASN A 125 5.51 4.90 0.97
C ASN A 125 4.82 6.27 0.90
N ASP A 126 5.63 7.31 0.74
CA ASP A 126 5.17 8.69 0.64
C ASP A 126 4.53 9.01 -0.73
N ASP A 127 4.61 8.11 -1.71
CA ASP A 127 3.98 8.26 -3.05
C ASP A 127 2.67 7.46 -3.17
N ALA A 128 2.11 6.98 -2.06
CA ALA A 128 0.87 6.22 -2.03
C ALA A 128 -0.36 7.12 -2.27
N HIS A 129 -0.55 7.58 -3.50
CA HIS A 129 -1.67 8.43 -3.93
C HIS A 129 -2.91 7.62 -4.35
N ALA A 130 -4.04 8.28 -4.64
CA ALA A 130 -5.27 7.60 -5.06
C ALA A 130 -5.07 6.65 -6.27
N GLY A 131 -4.21 7.00 -7.23
CA GLY A 131 -3.90 6.12 -8.38
C GLY A 131 -3.14 4.84 -8.03
N SER A 132 -2.69 4.66 -6.79
CA SER A 132 -1.97 3.46 -6.32
C SER A 132 -2.94 2.35 -5.87
N TYR A 133 -4.25 2.62 -5.89
CA TYR A 133 -5.30 1.68 -5.47
C TYR A 133 -6.30 1.48 -6.60
N CYS A 134 -6.73 0.23 -6.77
CA CYS A 134 -7.65 -0.16 -7.83
C CYS A 134 -8.89 -0.84 -7.28
N LEU A 135 -10.02 -0.61 -7.94
CA LEU A 135 -11.22 -1.40 -7.83
C LEU A 135 -11.21 -2.50 -8.90
N LEU A 136 -11.55 -3.72 -8.51
CA LEU A 136 -11.83 -4.84 -9.40
C LEU A 136 -13.33 -5.11 -9.42
N TYR A 137 -13.84 -5.51 -10.58
CA TYR A 137 -15.24 -5.86 -10.76
C TYR A 137 -15.34 -7.33 -11.19
N PRO A 138 -15.26 -8.28 -10.24
CA PRO A 138 -15.45 -9.70 -10.55
C PRO A 138 -16.85 -9.96 -11.11
N ASP A 139 -17.84 -9.25 -10.55
CA ASP A 139 -19.26 -9.26 -10.94
C ASP A 139 -19.82 -7.82 -10.93
N ARG A 140 -21.00 -7.61 -10.33
CA ARG A 140 -21.66 -6.29 -10.23
C ARG A 140 -20.99 -5.33 -9.24
N ASN A 141 -20.55 -5.84 -8.09
CA ASN A 141 -19.99 -5.02 -7.01
C ASN A 141 -18.47 -4.94 -7.12
N ALA A 142 -17.92 -3.77 -6.78
CA ALA A 142 -16.48 -3.60 -6.72
C ALA A 142 -15.88 -4.32 -5.51
N VAL A 143 -14.64 -4.78 -5.65
CA VAL A 143 -13.79 -5.20 -4.54
C VAL A 143 -12.46 -4.44 -4.62
N LEU A 144 -11.84 -4.19 -3.47
CA LEU A 144 -10.51 -3.61 -3.44
C LEU A 144 -9.50 -4.62 -4.00
N ALA A 145 -8.70 -4.18 -4.97
CA ALA A 145 -7.60 -4.99 -5.49
C ALA A 145 -6.62 -5.38 -4.36
N PRO A 146 -5.92 -6.52 -4.50
CA PRO A 146 -4.77 -6.81 -3.64
C PRO A 146 -3.76 -5.65 -3.66
N LEU A 147 -3.10 -5.40 -2.53
CA LEU A 147 -2.04 -4.39 -2.45
C LEU A 147 -0.97 -4.70 -3.51
N HIS A 148 -0.57 -3.71 -4.29
CA HIS A 148 0.39 -3.86 -5.38
C HIS A 148 1.23 -2.60 -5.54
N GLY A 149 2.42 -2.74 -6.13
CA GLY A 149 3.29 -1.59 -6.37
C GLY A 149 3.65 -0.83 -5.09
N THR A 150 3.70 -1.50 -3.94
CA THR A 150 4.09 -0.86 -2.68
C THR A 150 5.60 -0.90 -2.51
N LEU A 151 6.19 0.25 -2.18
CA LEU A 151 7.61 0.42 -1.97
C LEU A 151 7.85 1.59 -1.00
N SER A 152 8.97 1.58 -0.30
CA SER A 152 9.37 2.64 0.62
C SER A 152 9.98 3.83 -0.15
N THR A 153 9.16 4.70 -0.75
CA THR A 153 9.67 5.82 -1.56
C THR A 153 10.45 6.86 -0.78
N ALA A 154 10.21 6.98 0.53
CA ALA A 154 10.93 7.90 1.42
C ALA A 154 12.46 7.62 1.53
N ILE A 155 12.93 6.44 1.13
CA ILE A 155 14.37 6.12 1.09
C ILE A 155 15.00 6.33 -0.30
N ASP A 156 14.18 6.36 -1.35
CA ASP A 156 14.61 6.35 -2.76
C ASP A 156 14.50 7.72 -3.42
N VAL A 157 13.46 8.48 -3.09
CA VAL A 157 13.15 9.76 -3.74
C VAL A 157 13.45 10.90 -2.78
N PRO A 158 14.36 11.83 -3.12
CA PRO A 158 14.52 13.09 -2.39
C PRO A 158 13.25 13.93 -2.58
N GLY A 159 12.25 13.68 -1.74
CA GLY A 159 11.04 14.48 -1.65
C GLY A 159 11.15 15.55 -0.57
N ASP A 160 10.13 16.37 -0.45
CA ASP A 160 10.00 17.30 0.67
C ASP A 160 9.64 16.58 1.99
N GLY A 161 9.50 15.25 1.97
CA GLY A 161 9.14 14.41 3.12
C GLY A 161 7.64 14.37 3.42
N ARG A 162 6.78 14.74 2.45
CA ARG A 162 5.33 14.69 2.57
C ARG A 162 4.76 13.43 1.91
N MET A 163 3.82 12.80 2.60
CA MET A 163 2.97 11.74 2.08
C MET A 163 2.00 12.30 1.03
N ALA A 164 1.76 11.57 -0.05
CA ALA A 164 0.87 11.98 -1.14
C ALA A 164 -0.61 12.14 -0.71
N MET A 165 -1.01 11.51 0.39
CA MET A 165 -2.29 11.74 1.03
C MET A 165 -2.11 11.91 2.53
N GLY A 166 -2.66 13.00 3.08
CA GLY A 166 -2.57 13.28 4.51
C GLY A 166 -3.47 12.39 5.36
N ILE A 167 -3.02 12.08 6.57
CA ILE A 167 -3.78 11.37 7.61
C ILE A 167 -4.29 12.42 8.60
N GLY A 168 -5.61 12.63 8.66
CA GLY A 168 -6.23 13.62 9.54
C GLY A 168 -5.66 15.03 9.36
N GLY A 169 -5.41 15.41 8.11
CA GLY A 169 -4.83 16.71 7.74
C GLY A 169 -3.30 16.84 7.85
N GLN A 170 -2.59 15.81 8.34
CA GLN A 170 -1.13 15.83 8.45
C GLN A 170 -0.48 15.03 7.31
N TYR A 171 0.48 15.65 6.64
CA TYR A 171 1.19 15.13 5.47
C TYR A 171 2.62 14.68 5.80
N ARG A 172 3.25 15.23 6.84
CA ARG A 172 4.58 14.78 7.29
C ARG A 172 4.42 13.70 8.33
N PHE A 173 4.93 12.50 8.05
CA PHE A 173 4.80 11.38 8.99
C PHE A 173 5.42 11.70 10.36
N SER A 174 6.54 12.44 10.38
CA SER A 174 7.23 12.84 11.62
C SER A 174 6.41 13.74 12.54
N GLU A 175 5.36 14.37 12.03
CA GLU A 175 4.47 15.26 12.76
C GLU A 175 3.09 14.63 13.03
N LEU A 176 2.94 13.32 12.78
CA LEU A 176 1.71 12.61 13.09
C LEU A 176 1.56 12.38 14.59
N GLU A 177 0.41 12.76 15.12
CA GLU A 177 -0.01 12.52 16.49
C GLU A 177 -1.28 11.64 16.54
N ALA A 178 -1.65 11.11 17.72
CA ALA A 178 -2.90 10.34 17.86
C ALA A 178 -4.14 11.11 17.38
N LYS A 179 -4.20 12.44 17.63
CA LYS A 179 -5.32 13.29 17.19
C LYS A 179 -5.54 13.24 15.68
N ASN A 180 -4.47 13.08 14.89
CA ASN A 180 -4.57 12.96 13.44
C ASN A 180 -5.20 11.63 13.03
N TRP A 181 -4.83 10.52 13.69
CA TRP A 181 -5.46 9.22 13.46
C TRP A 181 -6.94 9.20 13.86
N MET A 182 -7.30 9.90 14.95
CA MET A 182 -8.71 10.00 15.37
C MET A 182 -9.52 10.85 14.39
N ARG A 183 -8.96 11.99 13.96
CA ARG A 183 -9.56 12.81 12.89
C ARG A 183 -9.71 12.01 11.60
N PHE A 184 -8.71 11.23 11.20
CA PHE A 184 -8.80 10.32 10.05
C PHE A 184 -9.93 9.30 10.23
N ALA A 185 -10.12 8.72 11.42
CA ALA A 185 -11.22 7.80 11.68
C ALA A 185 -12.58 8.48 11.47
N GLN A 186 -12.74 9.71 11.98
CA GLN A 186 -13.96 10.51 11.79
C GLN A 186 -14.20 10.85 10.31
N GLU A 187 -13.19 11.37 9.61
CA GLU A 187 -13.25 11.76 8.19
C GLU A 187 -13.56 10.57 7.28
N THR A 188 -13.09 9.38 7.65
CA THR A 188 -13.34 8.14 6.90
C THR A 188 -14.58 7.41 7.36
N GLY A 189 -15.23 7.78 8.47
CA GLY A 189 -16.38 7.08 9.05
C GLY A 189 -16.04 5.69 9.62
N LEU A 190 -14.81 5.49 10.07
CA LEU A 190 -14.36 4.31 10.80
C LEU A 190 -14.41 4.56 12.31
N GLY A 191 -14.56 3.49 13.11
CA GLY A 191 -14.49 3.62 14.56
C GLY A 191 -13.07 3.98 15.03
N GLU A 192 -12.94 5.02 15.85
CA GLU A 192 -11.66 5.48 16.42
C GLU A 192 -10.89 4.35 17.11
N ALA A 193 -11.58 3.55 17.93
CA ALA A 193 -10.99 2.39 18.61
C ALA A 193 -10.41 1.37 17.60
N ARG A 194 -11.11 1.14 16.47
CA ARG A 194 -10.63 0.22 15.43
C ARG A 194 -9.38 0.75 14.75
N VAL A 195 -9.34 2.04 14.40
CA VAL A 195 -8.16 2.67 13.79
C VAL A 195 -6.98 2.63 14.75
N ARG A 196 -7.17 3.02 16.01
CA ARG A 196 -6.14 2.95 17.05
C ARG A 196 -5.57 1.55 17.19
N THR A 197 -6.42 0.54 17.33
CA THR A 197 -5.98 -0.86 17.46
C THR A 197 -5.16 -1.28 16.24
N GLN A 198 -5.64 -1.00 15.03
CA GLN A 198 -4.93 -1.39 13.80
C GLN A 198 -3.54 -0.75 13.69
N VAL A 199 -3.42 0.55 14.01
CA VAL A 199 -2.14 1.26 13.98
C VAL A 199 -1.17 0.68 15.01
N LEU A 200 -1.62 0.46 16.24
CA LEU A 200 -0.78 -0.07 17.31
C LEU A 200 -0.35 -1.53 17.06
N GLU A 201 -1.26 -2.39 16.59
CA GLU A 201 -0.94 -3.78 16.28
C GLU A 201 0.07 -3.88 15.14
N MET A 202 -0.12 -3.12 14.07
CA MET A 202 0.80 -3.11 12.94
C MET A 202 2.15 -2.51 13.33
N ALA A 203 2.18 -1.38 14.05
CA ALA A 203 3.42 -0.74 14.48
C ALA A 203 4.24 -1.61 15.45
N ARG A 204 3.60 -2.49 16.24
CA ARG A 204 4.30 -3.45 17.10
C ARG A 204 4.92 -4.60 16.32
N THR A 205 4.22 -5.11 15.31
CA THR A 205 4.60 -6.35 14.61
C THR A 205 5.51 -6.09 13.42
N LEU A 206 5.35 -4.96 12.73
CA LEU A 206 6.05 -4.63 11.49
C LEU A 206 7.57 -4.57 11.64
N PRO A 207 8.17 -3.92 12.66
CA PRO A 207 9.63 -3.86 12.77
C PRO A 207 10.27 -5.24 12.96
N VAL A 208 9.59 -6.13 13.70
CA VAL A 208 10.05 -7.51 13.93
C VAL A 208 9.97 -8.31 12.62
N ALA A 209 8.86 -8.20 11.89
CA ALA A 209 8.70 -8.86 10.59
C ALA A 209 9.73 -8.36 9.57
N ALA A 210 9.92 -7.04 9.47
CA ALA A 210 10.87 -6.43 8.56
C ALA A 210 12.31 -6.86 8.84
N ARG A 211 12.73 -6.89 10.12
CA ARG A 211 14.07 -7.36 10.51
C ARG A 211 14.28 -8.85 10.23
N ARG A 212 13.27 -9.69 10.44
CA ARG A 212 13.37 -11.12 10.11
C ARG A 212 13.49 -11.32 8.59
N LEU A 213 12.69 -10.57 7.82
CA LEU A 213 12.70 -10.64 6.37
C LEU A 213 14.03 -10.13 5.79
N SER A 214 14.63 -9.09 6.35
CA SER A 214 15.91 -8.55 5.87
C SER A 214 17.08 -9.52 5.98
N LEU A 215 16.96 -10.56 6.82
CA LEU A 215 17.99 -11.60 7.00
C LEU A 215 17.76 -12.83 6.11
N ARG A 216 16.78 -12.80 5.20
CA ARG A 216 16.46 -13.92 4.30
C ARG A 216 17.39 -13.93 3.10
N HIS A 217 18.45 -14.74 3.20
CA HIS A 217 19.41 -14.98 2.11
C HIS A 217 18.78 -15.70 0.91
N ASP A 218 17.82 -16.60 1.15
CA ASP A 218 17.10 -17.33 0.11
C ASP A 218 16.27 -16.44 -0.81
N LEU A 219 15.96 -15.22 -0.37
CA LEU A 219 15.26 -14.19 -1.15
C LEU A 219 16.20 -13.08 -1.67
N GLY A 220 17.50 -13.18 -1.39
CA GLY A 220 18.51 -12.18 -1.77
C GLY A 220 18.49 -10.87 -0.98
N PHE A 221 17.55 -10.68 -0.05
CA PHE A 221 17.39 -9.40 0.67
C PHE A 221 18.55 -9.06 1.59
N ALA A 222 19.23 -10.06 2.14
CA ALA A 222 20.35 -9.86 3.06
C ALA A 222 21.57 -9.20 2.39
N GLU A 223 21.68 -9.27 1.06
CA GLU A 223 22.79 -8.71 0.29
C GLU A 223 22.51 -7.27 -0.20
N MET A 224 21.26 -6.81 -0.03
CA MET A 224 20.81 -5.51 -0.56
C MET A 224 21.05 -4.40 0.46
N THR A 225 21.84 -3.40 0.09
CA THR A 225 22.20 -2.25 0.94
C THR A 225 21.00 -1.37 1.29
N LEU A 226 19.96 -1.34 0.45
CA LEU A 226 18.75 -0.55 0.69
C LEU A 226 17.86 -1.15 1.80
N VAL A 227 17.86 -2.48 1.95
CA VAL A 227 16.92 -3.17 2.84
C VAL A 227 17.10 -2.74 4.31
N PRO A 228 18.33 -2.66 4.86
CA PRO A 228 18.55 -2.09 6.19
C PRO A 228 18.01 -0.67 6.37
N ARG A 229 18.05 0.17 5.31
CA ARG A 229 17.50 1.54 5.35
C ARG A 229 15.96 1.52 5.45
N ILE A 230 15.29 0.65 4.69
CA ILE A 230 13.83 0.45 4.80
C ILE A 230 13.47 -0.01 6.22
N VAL A 231 14.17 -1.00 6.76
CA VAL A 231 13.90 -1.54 8.11
C VAL A 231 14.08 -0.45 9.17
N ALA A 232 15.15 0.36 9.08
CA ALA A 232 15.41 1.44 10.02
C ALA A 232 14.32 2.53 9.95
N LEU A 233 13.94 2.96 8.74
CA LEU A 233 12.86 3.93 8.56
C LEU A 233 11.53 3.41 9.11
N ALA A 234 11.19 2.16 8.77
CA ALA A 234 9.95 1.56 9.23
C ALA A 234 9.90 1.43 10.76
N ALA A 235 11.02 1.06 11.40
CA ALA A 235 11.13 1.04 12.85
C ALA A 235 10.95 2.43 13.48
N GLN A 236 11.58 3.46 12.90
CA GLN A 236 11.40 4.85 13.33
C GLN A 236 9.94 5.29 13.22
N ARG A 237 9.29 5.02 12.08
CA ARG A 237 7.87 5.37 11.87
C ARG A 237 6.94 4.63 12.82
N CYS A 238 7.20 3.35 13.10
CA CYS A 238 6.48 2.58 14.10
C CYS A 238 6.65 3.16 15.52
N HIS A 239 7.84 3.63 15.86
CA HIS A 239 8.08 4.29 17.14
C HIS A 239 7.27 5.60 17.27
N ILE A 240 7.29 6.45 16.24
CA ILE A 240 6.50 7.69 16.21
C ILE A 240 5.00 7.38 16.34
N ALA A 241 4.50 6.41 15.56
CA ALA A 241 3.10 6.02 15.59
C ALA A 241 2.65 5.51 16.97
N THR A 242 3.49 4.76 17.67
CA THR A 242 3.17 4.23 19.01
C THR A 242 3.29 5.29 20.10
N ALA A 243 4.34 6.13 20.05
CA ALA A 243 4.54 7.23 21.01
C ALA A 243 3.39 8.24 20.97
N GLY A 244 2.85 8.52 19.79
CA GLY A 244 1.72 9.44 19.62
C GLY A 244 0.44 9.03 20.35
N PHE A 245 0.25 7.74 20.68
CA PHE A 245 -0.90 7.21 21.44
C PHE A 245 -0.63 6.98 22.94
N ALA A 246 0.62 7.16 23.38
CA ALA A 246 1.02 7.01 24.77
C ALA A 246 1.02 8.34 25.54
N ALA A 247 1.07 9.46 24.82
CA ALA A 247 0.86 10.81 25.33
C ALA A 247 -0.62 11.16 25.42
#